data_AF-A0A931CG41-F1
#
_entry.id   AF-A0A931CG41-F1
#
_cell.length_a   1.000
_cell.length_b   1.000
_cell.length_c   1.000
_cell.angle_alpha   90.00
_cell.angle_beta   90.00
_cell.angle_gamma   90.00
#
_symmetry.space_group_name_H-M   'P 1'
#
loop_
_entity.id
_entity.type
_entity.pdbx_description
1 polymer ?
#
loop_
_entity_poly.entity_id
_entity_poly.type
_entity_poly.pdbx_seq_one_letter_code
_entity_poly.pdbx_strand_id
1 'polypeptide(L)'
;MNTSIDATPLVVHPPGQVTVTPVRDGSREIGAWITGPGGATYRPVIDVARLTGTVVAAASAVAIASAVVVATARRRPAIGQVTMGPGGWVSVKGLPRPSLRPESPRPWWARLLRAHRLAERSR
;
A
#
# COMPACT_ATOMS: atom_id res chain seq x y z
N MET A 1 -43.36 52.19 4.24
CA MET A 1 -42.68 51.22 3.37
C MET A 1 -41.22 51.66 3.37
N ASN A 2 -40.38 51.07 4.24
CA ASN A 2 -39.03 51.57 4.50
C ASN A 2 -38.02 50.61 3.87
N THR A 3 -37.44 51.01 2.76
CA THR A 3 -36.31 50.34 2.12
C THR A 3 -35.03 50.64 2.91
N SER A 4 -34.59 49.68 3.71
CA SER A 4 -33.25 49.69 4.30
C SER A 4 -32.26 49.22 3.24
N ILE A 5 -31.39 50.12 2.78
CA ILE A 5 -30.23 49.77 1.97
C ILE A 5 -29.16 49.29 2.96
N ASP A 6 -28.97 47.98 3.04
CA ASP A 6 -27.78 47.39 3.69
C ASP A 6 -26.56 47.78 2.86
N ALA A 7 -25.98 48.93 3.20
CA ALA A 7 -24.68 49.32 2.69
C ALA A 7 -23.63 48.43 3.37
N THR A 8 -23.19 47.38 2.68
CA THR A 8 -22.02 46.59 3.10
C THR A 8 -20.84 47.54 3.26
N PRO A 9 -20.24 47.68 4.45
CA PRO A 9 -19.12 48.59 4.62
C PRO A 9 -17.96 48.12 3.76
N LEU A 10 -17.58 48.93 2.77
CA LEU A 10 -16.30 48.79 2.09
C LEU A 10 -15.21 48.98 3.13
N VAL A 11 -14.48 47.91 3.45
CA VAL A 11 -13.32 47.99 4.34
C VAL A 11 -12.21 48.74 3.59
N VAL A 12 -12.22 50.07 3.71
CA VAL A 12 -11.17 50.94 3.20
C VAL A 12 -9.94 50.73 4.09
N HIS A 13 -8.92 50.09 3.54
CA HIS A 13 -7.64 49.91 4.22
C HIS A 13 -6.83 51.21 4.09
N PRO A 14 -6.28 51.76 5.19
CA PRO A 14 -5.35 52.87 5.11
C PRO A 14 -4.12 52.51 4.25
N PRO A 15 -3.56 53.47 3.50
CA PRO A 15 -2.44 53.24 2.62
C PRO A 15 -1.22 52.73 3.42
N GLY A 16 -0.68 51.58 3.00
CA GLY A 16 0.45 50.92 3.66
C GLY A 16 0.08 49.82 4.66
N GLN A 17 -1.21 49.59 4.93
CA GLN A 17 -1.62 48.48 5.79
C GLN A 17 -1.60 47.15 5.01
N VAL A 18 -0.95 46.15 5.61
CA VAL A 18 -0.99 44.76 5.17
C VAL A 18 -1.93 44.00 6.09
N THR A 19 -2.98 43.41 5.53
CA THR A 19 -3.94 42.56 6.25
C THR A 19 -3.66 41.11 5.91
N VAL A 20 -3.54 40.28 6.95
CA VAL A 20 -3.41 38.82 6.81
C VAL A 20 -4.73 38.18 7.20
N THR A 21 -5.41 37.62 6.21
CA THR A 21 -6.70 36.94 6.40
C THR A 21 -6.50 35.43 6.29
N PRO A 22 -6.61 34.65 7.39
CA PRO A 22 -6.46 33.21 7.33
C PRO A 22 -7.60 32.59 6.51
N VAL A 23 -7.23 31.62 5.67
CA VAL A 23 -8.15 30.81 4.86
C VAL A 23 -8.24 29.44 5.50
N ARG A 24 -9.46 29.01 5.83
CA ARG A 24 -9.74 27.75 6.51
C ARG A 24 -10.64 26.85 5.69
N ASP A 25 -10.39 25.54 5.82
CA ASP A 25 -11.27 24.45 5.42
C ASP A 25 -11.75 23.73 6.69
N GLY A 26 -12.97 24.04 7.12
CA GLY A 26 -13.46 23.66 8.45
C GLY A 26 -12.60 24.25 9.58
N SER A 27 -12.04 23.38 10.44
CA SER A 27 -11.12 23.79 11.51
C SER A 27 -9.66 23.92 11.06
N ARG A 28 -9.33 23.51 9.84
CA ARG A 28 -7.97 23.46 9.33
C ARG A 28 -7.62 24.74 8.58
N GLU A 29 -6.51 25.38 8.96
CA GLU A 29 -5.94 26.47 8.17
C GLU A 29 -5.21 25.92 6.95
N ILE A 30 -5.59 26.39 5.76
CA ILE A 30 -5.04 25.94 4.48
C ILE A 30 -4.13 27.00 3.83
N GLY A 31 -4.20 28.24 4.30
CA GLY A 31 -3.41 29.36 3.81
C GLY A 31 -3.83 30.67 4.43
N ALA A 32 -3.27 31.76 3.91
CA ALA A 32 -3.71 33.11 4.22
C ALA A 32 -3.67 33.98 2.96
N TRP A 33 -4.63 34.89 2.85
CA TRP A 33 -4.54 36.01 1.93
C TRP A 33 -3.76 37.14 2.59
N ILE A 34 -2.70 37.61 1.92
CA ILE A 34 -1.93 38.78 2.31
C ILE A 34 -2.40 39.91 1.38
N THR A 35 -3.19 40.83 1.90
CA THR A 35 -3.77 41.94 1.14
C THR A 35 -3.05 43.23 1.53
N GLY A 36 -2.53 43.95 0.54
CA GLY A 36 -1.89 45.25 0.74
C GLY A 36 -2.16 46.20 -0.42
N PRO A 37 -1.47 47.36 -0.46
CA PRO A 37 -1.69 48.37 -1.50
C PRO A 37 -1.35 47.89 -2.92
N GLY A 38 -0.51 46.85 -3.06
CA GLY A 38 -0.15 46.25 -4.36
C GLY A 38 -1.05 45.10 -4.81
N GLY A 39 -2.12 44.78 -4.06
CA GLY A 39 -3.03 43.68 -4.34
C GLY A 39 -3.02 42.58 -3.27
N ALA A 40 -3.62 41.44 -3.61
CA ALA A 40 -3.77 40.29 -2.71
C ALA A 40 -2.93 39.11 -3.21
N THR A 41 -2.13 38.51 -2.33
CA THR A 41 -1.34 37.29 -2.62
C THR A 41 -1.76 36.16 -1.69
N TYR A 42 -2.03 34.98 -2.24
CA TYR A 42 -2.33 33.79 -1.45
C TYR A 42 -1.04 33.09 -1.01
N ARG A 43 -0.93 32.76 0.28
CA ARG A 43 0.18 31.99 0.84
C ARG A 43 -0.36 30.69 1.45
N PRO A 44 -0.07 29.52 0.87
CA PRO A 44 -0.54 28.24 1.40
C PRO A 44 0.22 27.85 2.67
N VAL A 45 -0.47 27.19 3.61
CA VAL A 45 0.17 26.47 4.73
C VAL A 45 0.60 25.10 4.22
N ILE A 46 1.89 24.93 3.98
CA ILE A 46 2.47 23.62 3.65
C ILE A 46 2.94 22.97 4.95
N ASP A 47 2.22 21.93 5.37
CA ASP A 47 2.68 21.05 6.43
C ASP A 47 3.76 20.11 5.86
N VAL A 48 5.02 20.54 6.00
CA VAL A 48 6.19 19.79 5.49
C VAL A 48 6.27 18.43 6.14
N ALA A 49 5.96 18.29 7.43
CA ALA A 49 6.02 17.02 8.13
C ALA A 49 5.00 16.03 7.56
N ARG A 50 3.77 16.50 7.31
CA ARG A 50 2.74 15.67 6.68
C ARG A 50 3.09 15.32 5.23
N LEU A 51 3.63 16.27 4.46
CA LEU A 51 4.07 16.01 3.09
C LEU A 51 5.18 14.95 3.06
N THR A 52 6.24 15.13 3.85
CA THR A 52 7.34 14.17 3.96
C THR A 52 6.84 12.81 4.42
N GLY A 53 5.94 12.78 5.43
CA GLY A 53 5.32 11.54 5.89
C GLY A 53 4.55 10.80 4.79
N THR A 54 3.75 11.52 3.99
CA THR A 54 3.02 10.91 2.87
C THR A 54 3.95 10.37 1.78
N VAL A 55 5.00 11.11 1.44
CA VAL A 55 6.00 10.68 0.45
C VAL A 55 6.74 9.44 0.92
N VAL A 56 7.20 9.42 2.17
CA VAL A 56 7.91 8.27 2.76
C VAL A 56 7.00 7.04 2.82
N ALA A 57 5.74 7.20 3.23
CA ALA A 57 4.78 6.11 3.27
C ALA A 57 4.52 5.51 1.88
N ALA A 58 4.31 6.37 0.87
CA ALA A 58 4.10 5.92 -0.51
C ALA A 58 5.33 5.18 -1.07
N ALA A 59 6.53 5.74 -0.86
CA ALA A 59 7.78 5.11 -1.30
C ALA A 59 7.99 3.74 -0.62
N SER A 60 7.70 3.64 0.67
CA SER A 60 7.80 2.39 1.42
C SER A 60 6.84 1.32 0.89
N ALA A 61 5.60 1.68 0.61
CA ALA A 61 4.61 0.75 0.05
C ALA A 61 5.06 0.19 -1.31
N VAL A 62 5.60 1.04 -2.19
CA VAL A 62 6.14 0.62 -3.50
C VAL A 62 7.36 -0.28 -3.34
N ALA A 63 8.27 0.04 -2.42
CA ALA A 63 9.45 -0.78 -2.14
C ALA A 63 9.06 -2.18 -1.63
N ILE A 64 8.05 -2.27 -0.75
CA ILE A 64 7.54 -3.56 -0.25
C ILE A 64 6.88 -4.35 -1.39
N ALA A 65 6.01 -3.72 -2.17
CA ALA A 65 5.31 -4.39 -3.27
C ALA A 65 6.29 -4.93 -4.32
N SER A 66 7.29 -4.14 -4.70
CA SER A 66 8.32 -4.56 -5.64
C SER A 66 9.20 -5.69 -5.08
N ALA A 67 9.57 -5.64 -3.80
CA ALA A 67 10.31 -6.72 -3.15
C ALA A 67 9.52 -8.05 -3.18
N VAL A 68 8.21 -8.02 -2.95
CA VAL A 68 7.33 -9.19 -3.05
C VAL A 68 7.31 -9.74 -4.47
N VAL A 69 7.13 -8.89 -5.48
CA VAL A 69 7.12 -9.31 -6.90
C VAL A 69 8.46 -9.94 -7.29
N VAL A 70 9.58 -9.35 -6.88
CA VAL A 70 10.90 -9.91 -7.16
C VAL A 70 11.09 -11.25 -6.44
N ALA A 71 10.65 -11.35 -5.18
CA ALA A 71 10.75 -12.59 -4.41
C ALA A 71 9.92 -13.72 -5.00
N THR A 72 8.72 -13.44 -5.51
CA THR A 72 7.86 -14.43 -6.16
C THR A 72 8.35 -14.79 -7.55
N ALA A 73 8.81 -13.83 -8.34
CA ALA A 73 9.39 -14.08 -9.67
C ALA A 73 10.67 -14.94 -9.60
N ARG A 74 11.46 -14.81 -8.53
CA ARG A 74 12.64 -15.65 -8.30
C ARG A 74 12.32 -17.07 -7.83
N ARG A 75 11.08 -17.37 -7.43
CA ARG A 75 10.70 -18.77 -7.16
C ARG A 75 10.64 -19.51 -8.47
N ARG A 76 11.67 -20.34 -8.74
CA ARG A 76 11.60 -21.33 -9.82
C ARG A 76 10.33 -22.17 -9.64
N PRO A 77 9.58 -22.45 -10.71
CA PRO A 77 8.44 -23.35 -10.61
C PRO A 77 8.92 -24.68 -9.99
N ALA A 78 8.28 -25.09 -8.89
CA ALA A 78 8.65 -26.29 -8.14
C ALA A 78 8.41 -27.59 -8.92
N ILE A 79 7.70 -27.48 -10.05
CA ILE A 79 7.29 -28.56 -10.93
C ILE A 79 7.84 -28.21 -12.31
N GLY A 80 8.72 -29.04 -12.86
CA GLY A 80 9.17 -28.90 -14.24
C GLY A 80 8.11 -29.40 -15.23
N GLN A 81 8.50 -29.73 -16.46
CA GLN A 81 7.53 -30.13 -17.48
C GLN A 81 6.74 -31.37 -17.07
N VAL A 82 5.42 -31.27 -17.26
CA VAL A 82 4.45 -32.35 -17.08
C VAL A 82 4.17 -32.93 -18.47
N THR A 83 4.46 -34.22 -18.67
CA THR A 83 4.22 -34.92 -19.94
C THR A 83 3.33 -36.14 -19.71
N MET A 84 2.32 -36.32 -20.56
CA MET A 84 1.45 -37.49 -20.53
C MET A 84 1.95 -38.55 -21.51
N GLY A 85 2.14 -39.78 -21.04
CA GLY A 85 2.54 -40.90 -21.88
C GLY A 85 1.35 -41.57 -22.59
N PRO A 86 1.59 -42.29 -23.70
CA PRO A 86 0.58 -43.10 -24.37
C PRO A 86 0.18 -44.26 -23.43
N GLY A 87 -0.96 -44.12 -22.76
CA GLY A 87 -1.38 -45.00 -21.65
C GLY A 87 -1.86 -44.25 -20.41
N GLY A 88 -1.84 -42.91 -20.41
CA GLY A 88 -2.46 -42.09 -19.36
C GLY A 88 -1.57 -41.81 -18.13
N TRP A 89 -0.33 -42.28 -18.12
CA TRP A 89 0.62 -41.96 -17.07
C TRP A 89 1.13 -40.52 -17.20
N VAL A 90 1.29 -39.83 -16.08
CA VAL A 90 1.81 -38.46 -16.02
C VAL A 90 3.25 -38.50 -15.49
N SER A 91 4.20 -38.11 -16.33
CA SER A 91 5.60 -37.90 -15.93
C SER A 91 5.83 -36.44 -15.59
N VAL A 92 6.42 -36.17 -14.43
CA VAL A 92 6.78 -34.82 -13.99
C VAL A 92 8.29 -34.74 -13.87
N LYS A 93 8.93 -33.92 -14.71
CA LYS A 93 10.39 -33.70 -14.67
C LYS A 93 10.74 -32.59 -13.68
N GLY A 94 11.94 -32.66 -13.09
CA GLY A 94 12.47 -31.60 -12.22
C GLY A 94 12.00 -31.65 -10.76
N LEU A 95 11.20 -32.64 -10.38
CA LEU A 95 10.93 -32.90 -8.96
C LEU A 95 12.13 -33.59 -8.30
N PRO A 96 12.55 -33.15 -7.10
CA PRO A 96 13.52 -33.91 -6.31
C PRO A 96 12.98 -35.32 -6.06
N ARG A 97 13.87 -36.33 -6.10
CA ARG A 97 13.50 -37.71 -5.82
C ARG A 97 12.80 -37.76 -4.45
N PRO A 98 11.57 -38.30 -4.36
CA PRO A 98 10.89 -38.39 -3.07
C PRO A 98 11.77 -39.18 -2.11
N SER A 99 12.00 -38.61 -0.92
CA SER A 99 12.80 -39.28 0.09
C SER A 99 12.07 -40.55 0.52
N LEU A 100 12.75 -41.70 0.41
CA LEU A 100 12.21 -43.00 0.82
C LEU A 100 12.02 -43.10 2.34
N ARG A 101 12.50 -42.11 3.09
CA ARG A 101 12.30 -41.95 4.52
C ARG A 101 11.69 -40.58 4.78
N PRO A 102 10.54 -40.50 5.47
CA PRO A 102 10.03 -39.21 5.92
C PRO A 102 11.00 -38.63 6.95
N GLU A 103 11.59 -37.48 6.64
CA GLU A 103 12.46 -36.74 7.56
C GLU A 103 11.67 -36.09 8.70
N SER A 104 10.35 -35.94 8.53
CA SER A 104 9.48 -35.30 9.50
C SER A 104 8.79 -36.30 10.46
N PRO A 105 8.59 -35.91 11.73
CA PRO A 105 7.78 -36.67 12.69
C PRO A 105 6.36 -36.90 12.16
N ARG A 106 5.72 -38.01 12.56
CA ARG A 106 4.34 -38.31 12.17
C ARG A 106 3.41 -37.14 12.56
N PRO A 107 2.62 -36.59 11.62
CA PRO A 107 1.68 -35.53 11.95
C PRO A 107 0.60 -36.07 12.90
N TRP A 108 0.11 -35.19 13.78
CA TRP A 108 -0.78 -35.55 14.89
C TRP A 108 -2.08 -36.22 14.42
N TRP A 109 -2.65 -35.79 13.29
CA TRP A 109 -3.84 -36.38 12.69
C TRP A 109 -3.63 -37.85 12.29
N ALA A 110 -2.42 -38.22 11.85
CA ALA A 110 -2.12 -39.60 11.46
C ALA A 110 -2.06 -40.55 12.67
N ARG A 111 -1.76 -40.01 13.86
CA ARG A 111 -1.83 -40.76 15.13
C ARG A 111 -3.28 -40.96 15.57
N LEU A 112 -4.10 -39.92 15.46
CA LEU A 112 -5.54 -39.97 15.75
C LEU A 112 -6.27 -40.99 14.88
N LEU A 113 -5.98 -40.98 13.58
CA LEU A 113 -6.62 -41.88 12.61
C LEU A 113 -6.03 -43.30 12.61
N ARG A 114 -5.05 -43.59 13.48
CA ARG A 114 -4.27 -44.85 13.47
C ARG A 114 -3.85 -45.27 12.06
N ALA A 115 -3.42 -44.30 11.23
CA ALA A 115 -3.01 -44.57 9.87
C ALA A 115 -1.75 -45.45 9.88
N HIS A 116 -1.82 -46.60 9.21
CA HIS A 116 -0.69 -47.52 9.05
C HIS A 116 0.16 -47.08 7.86
N ARG A 117 1.49 -47.10 8.01
CA ARG A 117 2.39 -46.85 6.90
C ARG A 117 2.34 -48.06 5.96
N LEU A 118 2.10 -47.80 4.69
CA LEU A 118 2.37 -48.77 3.63
C LEU A 118 3.89 -48.87 3.51
N ALA A 119 4.49 -49.81 4.23
CA ALA A 119 5.89 -50.15 4.02
C ALA A 119 5.96 -50.92 2.70
N GLU A 120 6.62 -50.33 1.71
CA GLU A 120 6.94 -51.01 0.47
C GLU A 120 7.84 -52.20 0.81
N ARG A 121 7.30 -53.41 0.67
CA ARG A 121 8.06 -54.65 0.86
C ARG A 121 9.00 -54.77 -0.34
N SER A 122 10.22 -54.26 -0.19
CA SER A 122 11.30 -54.52 -1.13
C SER A 122 11.58 -56.03 -1.12
N ARG A 123 11.29 -56.68 -2.24
CA ARG A 123 11.86 -57.98 -2.60
C ARG A 123 13.20 -57.76 -3.28
#